data_AF-A0A6M1ZXB1-F1
#
_entry.id   AF-A0A6M1ZXB1-F1
#
_cell.length_a   1.000
_cell.length_b   1.000
_cell.length_c   1.000
_cell.angle_alpha   90.00
_cell.angle_beta   90.00
_cell.angle_gamma   90.00
#
_symmetry.space_group_name_H-M   'P 1'
#
loop_
_entity.id
_entity.type
_entity.pdbx_description
1 polymer ?
#
loop_
_entity_poly.entity_id
_entity_poly.type
_entity_poly.pdbx_seq_one_letter_code
_entity_poly.pdbx_strand_id
1 'polypeptide(L)'
;MKKANKKKTIEVEPIEVSTSSINTHRLIEFVQDYGTSIVYGILGLLVAIVILYQFTRSSESHNFSDYMRADRIYQQFIQEINSEQLEKLEQLMARHPDLKQKYEGKIAQALIAKGHPELAAPYIDGVIQRSEEENFPWFLDYTKTTQLITQENYEEAYQQAQDLQAQLEDQQQVPYYQQLFAYNLLRLATLEQQLGLREPELAHWEEILVTAEENGAMMGLLRHLQEGHVNLTSYIEYRIAQLQG
;
A
#
# COMPACT_ATOMS: atom_id res chain seq x y z
N MET A 1 -15.02 1.84 95.83
CA MET A 1 -16.22 2.64 95.46
C MET A 1 -16.68 2.22 94.07
N LYS A 2 -17.84 1.57 93.96
CA LYS A 2 -18.45 1.10 92.70
C LYS A 2 -19.33 2.22 92.13
N LYS A 3 -19.10 2.67 90.90
CA LYS A 3 -20.06 3.48 90.13
C LYS A 3 -20.61 2.63 88.99
N ALA A 4 -21.89 2.31 89.08
CA ALA A 4 -22.66 1.60 88.07
C ALA A 4 -22.91 2.53 86.87
N ASN A 5 -22.50 2.13 85.68
CA ASN A 5 -22.75 2.87 84.44
C ASN A 5 -23.99 2.26 83.76
N LYS A 6 -25.08 3.00 83.76
CA LYS A 6 -26.42 2.58 83.31
C LYS A 6 -26.46 2.75 81.78
N LYS A 7 -26.30 1.66 81.02
CA LYS A 7 -26.52 1.66 79.56
C LYS A 7 -28.00 1.92 79.29
N LYS A 8 -28.31 3.02 78.61
CA LYS A 8 -29.64 3.36 78.08
C LYS A 8 -29.73 2.77 76.67
N THR A 9 -30.46 1.68 76.51
CA THR A 9 -30.78 1.10 75.20
C THR A 9 -31.77 2.04 74.51
N ILE A 10 -31.38 2.58 73.36
CA ILE A 10 -32.26 3.33 72.47
C ILE A 10 -32.86 2.30 71.52
N GLU A 11 -34.16 2.10 71.61
CA GLU A 11 -34.95 1.30 70.69
C GLU A 11 -35.09 2.10 69.40
N VAL A 12 -34.51 1.59 68.31
CA VAL A 12 -34.61 2.21 66.98
C VAL A 12 -35.76 1.52 66.27
N GLU A 13 -36.87 2.23 66.08
CA GLU A 13 -37.98 1.75 65.25
C GLU A 13 -37.49 1.56 63.80
N PRO A 14 -37.90 0.47 63.12
CA PRO A 14 -37.54 0.24 61.74
C PRO A 14 -38.22 1.28 60.85
N ILE A 15 -37.40 2.04 60.11
CA ILE A 15 -37.89 2.91 59.04
C ILE A 15 -38.36 1.98 57.89
N GLU A 16 -39.67 1.77 57.78
CA GLU A 16 -40.27 1.16 56.60
C GLU A 16 -40.11 2.12 55.41
N VAL A 17 -39.08 1.88 54.60
CA VAL A 17 -38.88 2.61 53.34
C VAL A 17 -39.85 2.04 52.30
N SER A 18 -41.07 2.58 52.25
CA SER A 18 -42.02 2.34 51.17
C SER A 18 -41.48 2.91 49.86
N THR A 19 -40.87 2.06 49.03
CA THR A 19 -40.16 2.45 47.80
C THR A 19 -40.90 2.10 46.50
N SER A 20 -42.13 1.57 46.53
CA SER A 20 -42.67 0.89 45.34
C SER A 20 -43.96 1.45 44.72
N SER A 21 -44.63 2.46 45.27
CA SER A 21 -45.93 2.92 44.75
C SER A 21 -45.96 4.29 44.06
N ILE A 22 -44.92 5.13 44.22
CA ILE A 22 -44.97 6.53 43.74
C ILE A 22 -44.46 6.69 42.30
N ASN A 23 -43.67 5.74 41.77
CA ASN A 23 -43.14 5.83 40.41
C ASN A 23 -44.02 5.17 39.34
N THR A 24 -44.89 4.23 39.71
CA THR A 24 -45.72 3.50 38.74
C THR A 24 -46.87 4.34 38.20
N HIS A 25 -47.54 5.11 39.04
CA HIS A 25 -48.68 5.93 38.61
C HIS A 25 -48.26 7.03 37.62
N ARG A 26 -47.15 7.73 37.90
CA ARG A 26 -46.60 8.76 37.02
C ARG A 26 -46.10 8.21 35.68
N LEU A 27 -45.53 7.00 35.68
CA LEU A 27 -45.12 6.34 34.44
C LEU A 27 -46.33 5.93 33.59
N ILE A 28 -47.41 5.46 34.20
CA ILE A 28 -48.64 5.10 33.49
C ILE A 28 -49.28 6.34 32.85
N GLU A 29 -49.40 7.44 33.61
CA GLU A 29 -49.93 8.71 33.09
C GLU A 29 -49.04 9.26 31.96
N PHE A 30 -47.72 9.20 32.12
CA PHE A 30 -46.78 9.64 31.08
C PHE A 30 -46.88 8.80 29.80
N VAL A 31 -47.00 7.47 29.92
CA VAL A 31 -47.19 6.59 28.76
C VAL A 31 -48.56 6.82 28.13
N GLN A 32 -49.58 7.15 28.90
CA GLN A 32 -50.91 7.45 28.38
C GLN A 32 -50.93 8.78 27.60
N ASP A 33 -50.25 9.81 28.10
CA ASP A 33 -50.21 11.14 27.48
C ASP A 33 -49.25 11.22 26.28
N TYR A 34 -48.11 10.51 26.35
CA TYR A 34 -47.03 10.63 25.37
C TYR A 34 -46.74 9.35 24.58
N GLY A 35 -47.41 8.23 24.88
CA GLY A 35 -47.12 6.92 24.28
C GLY A 35 -47.16 6.95 22.75
N THR A 36 -48.16 7.61 22.16
CA THR A 36 -48.27 7.76 20.71
C THR A 36 -47.11 8.58 20.13
N SER A 37 -46.71 9.67 20.79
CA SER A 37 -45.57 10.50 20.39
C SER A 37 -44.24 9.76 20.50
N ILE A 38 -44.08 8.92 21.53
CA ILE A 38 -42.90 8.07 21.70
C ILE A 38 -42.82 7.04 20.58
N VAL A 39 -43.93 6.38 20.23
CA VAL A 39 -43.99 5.42 19.12
C VAL A 39 -43.64 6.10 17.78
N TYR A 40 -44.19 7.27 17.48
CA TYR A 40 -43.82 8.02 16.28
C TYR A 40 -42.37 8.49 16.30
N GLY A 41 -41.83 8.88 17.45
CA GLY A 41 -40.43 9.23 17.62
C GLY A 41 -39.50 8.07 17.30
N ILE A 42 -39.80 6.87 17.83
CA ILE A 42 -39.04 5.65 17.54
C ILE A 42 -39.14 5.28 16.06
N LEU A 43 -40.35 5.34 15.49
CA LEU A 43 -40.55 5.02 14.07
C LEU A 43 -39.79 6.00 13.16
N GLY A 44 -39.84 7.30 13.46
CA GLY A 44 -39.09 8.33 12.75
C GLY A 44 -37.58 8.14 12.87
N LEU A 45 -37.08 7.76 14.05
CA LEU A 45 -35.67 7.44 14.26
C LEU A 45 -35.24 6.23 13.44
N LEU A 46 -36.04 5.16 13.40
CA LEU A 46 -35.74 3.98 12.59
C LEU A 46 -35.69 4.31 11.09
N VAL A 47 -36.62 5.11 10.59
CA VAL A 47 -36.60 5.59 9.19
C VAL A 47 -35.35 6.43 8.91
N ALA A 48 -34.99 7.34 9.83
CA ALA A 48 -33.78 8.14 9.69
C ALA A 48 -32.51 7.28 9.68
N ILE A 49 -32.42 6.25 10.53
CA ILE A 49 -31.31 5.29 10.53
C ILE A 49 -31.22 4.54 9.19
N VAL A 50 -32.35 4.10 8.62
CA VAL A 50 -32.37 3.42 7.31
C VAL A 50 -31.91 4.35 6.20
N ILE A 51 -32.34 5.60 6.19
CA ILE A 51 -31.90 6.61 5.21
C ILE A 51 -30.40 6.87 5.34
N LEU A 52 -29.90 7.07 6.55
CA LEU A 52 -28.46 7.27 6.81
C LEU A 52 -27.64 6.05 6.36
N TYR A 53 -28.10 4.83 6.68
CA TYR A 53 -27.44 3.60 6.26
C TYR A 53 -27.41 3.42 4.73
N GLN A 54 -28.48 3.80 4.02
CA GLN A 54 -28.47 3.78 2.56
C GLN A 54 -27.50 4.81 1.98
N PHE A 55 -27.41 6.00 2.60
CA PHE A 55 -26.52 7.05 2.15
C PHE A 55 -25.04 6.65 2.30
N THR A 56 -24.66 6.06 3.44
CA THR A 56 -23.28 5.61 3.69
C THR A 56 -22.88 4.40 2.86
N ARG A 57 -23.79 3.46 2.61
CA ARG A 57 -23.49 2.26 1.80
C ARG A 57 -23.32 2.58 0.31
N SER A 58 -23.97 3.63 -0.20
CA SER A 58 -23.88 4.01 -1.61
C SER A 58 -22.46 4.43 -2.01
N SER A 59 -21.69 5.10 -1.14
CA SER A 59 -20.33 5.53 -1.45
C SER A 59 -19.32 4.38 -1.42
N GLU A 60 -19.41 3.46 -0.47
CA GLU A 60 -18.43 2.37 -0.33
C GLU A 60 -18.51 1.33 -1.46
N SER A 61 -19.72 1.00 -1.92
CA SER A 61 -19.86 -0.02 -2.98
C SER A 61 -19.33 0.46 -4.33
N HIS A 62 -19.46 1.76 -4.62
CA HIS A 62 -18.97 2.36 -5.86
C HIS A 62 -17.44 2.35 -5.88
N ASN A 63 -16.82 2.66 -4.74
CA ASN A 63 -15.37 2.63 -4.58
C ASN A 63 -14.82 1.22 -4.88
N PHE A 64 -15.29 0.17 -4.20
CA PHE A 64 -14.80 -1.20 -4.43
C PHE A 64 -14.92 -1.64 -5.90
N SER A 65 -16.03 -1.31 -6.56
CA SER A 65 -16.24 -1.64 -7.97
C SER A 65 -15.23 -0.96 -8.90
N ASP A 66 -14.84 0.29 -8.58
CA ASP A 66 -13.85 1.06 -9.33
C ASP A 66 -12.43 0.48 -9.13
N TYR A 67 -12.06 0.00 -7.93
CA TYR A 67 -10.77 -0.71 -7.73
C TYR A 67 -10.68 -1.98 -8.57
N MET A 68 -11.71 -2.83 -8.51
CA MET A 68 -11.75 -4.07 -9.29
C MET A 68 -11.78 -3.78 -10.79
N ARG A 69 -12.40 -2.67 -11.21
CA ARG A 69 -12.38 -2.21 -12.59
C ARG A 69 -10.98 -1.73 -12.99
N ALA A 70 -10.28 -0.98 -12.14
CA ALA A 70 -8.92 -0.52 -12.38
C ALA A 70 -7.96 -1.69 -12.57
N ASP A 71 -8.05 -2.73 -11.72
CA ASP A 71 -7.21 -3.94 -11.86
C ASP A 71 -7.45 -4.61 -13.21
N ARG A 72 -8.71 -4.80 -13.63
CA ARG A 72 -9.03 -5.40 -14.94
C ARG A 72 -8.53 -4.56 -16.11
N ILE A 73 -8.70 -3.24 -16.06
CA ILE A 73 -8.22 -2.33 -17.11
C ILE A 73 -6.69 -2.38 -17.18
N TYR A 74 -6.00 -2.35 -16.03
CA TYR A 74 -4.55 -2.47 -15.99
C TYR A 74 -4.07 -3.79 -16.59
N GLN A 75 -4.72 -4.92 -16.27
CA GLN A 75 -4.38 -6.23 -16.87
C GLN A 75 -4.56 -6.24 -18.39
N GLN A 76 -5.61 -5.59 -18.91
CA GLN A 76 -5.81 -5.45 -20.36
C GLN A 76 -4.74 -4.55 -20.99
N PHE A 77 -4.40 -3.45 -20.33
CA PHE A 77 -3.37 -2.51 -20.77
C PHE A 77 -1.99 -3.17 -20.89
N ILE A 78 -1.58 -4.03 -19.95
CA ILE A 78 -0.24 -4.67 -20.03
C ILE A 78 -0.17 -5.81 -21.05
N GLN A 79 -1.32 -6.40 -21.45
CA GLN A 79 -1.36 -7.41 -22.50
C GLN A 79 -1.09 -6.78 -23.87
N GLU A 80 -1.71 -5.63 -24.12
CA GLU A 80 -1.55 -4.86 -25.33
C GLU A 80 -1.58 -3.38 -24.95
N ILE A 81 -0.44 -2.69 -25.11
CA ILE A 81 -0.32 -1.27 -24.82
C ILE A 81 -1.31 -0.52 -25.72
N ASN A 82 -2.41 -0.09 -25.10
CA ASN A 82 -3.54 0.53 -25.78
C ASN A 82 -3.90 1.83 -25.05
N SER A 83 -3.88 2.93 -25.79
CA SER A 83 -4.19 4.27 -25.29
C SER A 83 -5.61 4.38 -24.71
N GLU A 84 -6.58 3.63 -25.24
CA GLU A 84 -7.96 3.63 -24.73
C GLU A 84 -8.04 3.05 -23.31
N GLN A 85 -7.28 1.97 -23.03
CA GLN A 85 -7.26 1.38 -21.69
C GLN A 85 -6.49 2.26 -20.72
N LEU A 86 -5.42 2.89 -21.18
CA LEU A 86 -4.66 3.85 -20.39
C LEU A 86 -5.54 5.04 -19.98
N GLU A 87 -6.26 5.64 -20.94
CA GLU A 87 -7.17 6.76 -20.66
C GLU A 87 -8.26 6.38 -19.65
N LYS A 88 -8.86 5.18 -19.79
CA LYS A 88 -9.86 4.69 -18.82
C LYS A 88 -9.27 4.50 -17.42
N LEU A 89 -8.02 4.05 -17.33
CA LEU A 89 -7.32 3.90 -16.05
C LEU A 89 -7.01 5.26 -15.44
N GLU A 90 -6.56 6.23 -16.23
CA GLU A 90 -6.32 7.61 -15.80
C GLU A 90 -7.60 8.28 -15.29
N GLN A 91 -8.74 8.07 -15.95
CA GLN A 91 -10.04 8.56 -15.48
C GLN A 91 -10.45 7.96 -14.13
N LEU A 92 -10.05 6.72 -13.82
CA LEU A 92 -10.25 6.11 -12.50
C LEU A 92 -9.28 6.71 -11.47
N MET A 93 -8.01 6.83 -11.83
CA MET A 93 -6.96 7.45 -11.00
C MET A 93 -7.23 8.92 -10.66
N ALA A 94 -7.88 9.67 -11.56
CA ALA A 94 -8.30 11.04 -11.31
C ALA A 94 -9.42 11.13 -10.26
N ARG A 95 -10.29 10.11 -10.18
CA ARG A 95 -11.38 10.03 -9.21
C ARG A 95 -10.94 9.46 -7.86
N HIS A 96 -9.93 8.60 -7.87
CA HIS A 96 -9.41 7.89 -6.69
C HIS A 96 -7.89 8.08 -6.60
N PRO A 97 -7.39 9.12 -5.91
CA PRO A 97 -5.96 9.44 -5.87
C PRO A 97 -5.06 8.33 -5.32
N ASP A 98 -5.58 7.45 -4.48
CA ASP A 98 -4.87 6.27 -3.98
C ASP A 98 -4.62 5.22 -5.08
N LEU A 99 -5.44 5.18 -6.14
CA LEU A 99 -5.13 4.40 -7.33
C LEU A 99 -3.88 4.92 -8.05
N LYS A 100 -3.58 6.23 -7.98
CA LYS A 100 -2.35 6.77 -8.57
C LYS A 100 -1.12 6.15 -7.92
N GLN A 101 -1.10 6.13 -6.59
CA GLN A 101 -0.01 5.50 -5.82
C GLN A 101 0.15 4.02 -6.20
N LYS A 102 -0.96 3.30 -6.44
CA LYS A 102 -0.93 1.88 -6.84
C LYS A 102 -0.43 1.65 -8.28
N TYR A 103 -0.76 2.52 -9.24
CA TYR A 103 -0.59 2.23 -10.66
C TYR A 103 0.45 3.06 -11.40
N GLU A 104 0.80 4.27 -10.99
CA GLU A 104 1.73 5.12 -11.78
C GLU A 104 3.08 4.42 -12.04
N GLY A 105 3.71 3.88 -10.99
CA GLY A 105 4.96 3.13 -11.16
C GLY A 105 4.81 1.87 -12.02
N LYS A 106 3.66 1.21 -11.94
CA LYS A 106 3.36 0.01 -12.73
C LYS A 106 3.12 0.33 -14.21
N ILE A 107 2.42 1.43 -14.48
CA ILE A 107 2.20 1.96 -15.83
C ILE A 107 3.55 2.36 -16.43
N ALA A 108 4.38 3.11 -15.70
CA ALA A 108 5.72 3.47 -16.14
C ALA A 108 6.55 2.23 -16.51
N GLN A 109 6.61 1.24 -15.62
CA GLN A 109 7.33 -0.02 -15.89
C GLN A 109 6.80 -0.75 -17.12
N ALA A 110 5.48 -0.86 -17.29
CA ALA A 110 4.88 -1.52 -18.44
C ALA A 110 5.19 -0.80 -19.75
N LEU A 111 5.13 0.54 -19.77
CA LEU A 111 5.45 1.35 -20.95
C LEU A 111 6.92 1.21 -21.33
N ILE A 112 7.84 1.29 -20.35
CA ILE A 112 9.28 1.08 -20.57
C ILE A 112 9.54 -0.32 -21.13
N ALA A 113 8.98 -1.36 -20.50
CA ALA A 113 9.17 -2.76 -20.91
C ALA A 113 8.63 -3.04 -22.32
N LYS A 114 7.71 -2.22 -22.83
CA LYS A 114 7.12 -2.35 -24.16
C LYS A 114 7.72 -1.38 -25.18
N GLY A 115 8.79 -0.68 -24.82
CA GLY A 115 9.50 0.22 -25.74
C GLY A 115 8.82 1.57 -25.96
N HIS A 116 8.05 2.05 -24.98
CA HIS A 116 7.39 3.36 -24.99
C HIS A 116 7.88 4.27 -23.83
N PRO A 117 9.20 4.50 -23.68
CA PRO A 117 9.73 5.32 -22.58
C PRO A 117 9.20 6.76 -22.58
N GLU A 118 8.90 7.32 -23.74
CA GLU A 118 8.34 8.67 -23.90
C GLU A 118 6.96 8.81 -23.26
N LEU A 119 6.13 7.77 -23.33
CA LEU A 119 4.82 7.73 -22.69
C LEU A 119 4.95 7.47 -21.18
N ALA A 120 6.05 6.87 -20.74
CA ALA A 120 6.29 6.59 -19.32
C ALA A 120 6.65 7.84 -18.51
N ALA A 121 7.26 8.85 -19.15
CA ALA A 121 7.75 10.06 -18.50
C ALA A 121 6.79 10.73 -17.51
N PRO A 122 5.52 11.06 -17.86
CA PRO A 122 4.60 11.69 -16.91
C PRO A 122 4.30 10.84 -15.67
N TYR A 123 4.31 9.51 -15.81
CA TYR A 123 4.10 8.60 -14.68
C TYR A 123 5.36 8.52 -13.80
N ILE A 124 6.55 8.54 -14.40
CA ILE A 124 7.82 8.62 -13.65
C ILE A 124 7.87 9.91 -12.83
N ASP A 125 7.53 11.04 -13.43
CA ASP A 125 7.49 12.34 -12.76
C ASP A 125 6.51 12.33 -11.57
N GLY A 126 5.34 11.69 -11.72
CA GLY A 126 4.38 11.48 -10.64
C GLY A 126 4.94 10.64 -9.48
N VAL A 127 5.70 9.57 -9.80
CA VAL A 127 6.39 8.76 -8.77
C VAL A 127 7.50 9.55 -8.07
N ILE A 128 8.25 10.37 -8.81
CA ILE A 128 9.30 11.25 -8.25
C ILE A 128 8.68 12.25 -7.27
N GLN A 129 7.66 12.98 -7.71
CA GLN A 129 6.98 13.98 -6.89
C GLN A 129 6.47 13.36 -5.58
N ARG A 130 5.78 12.21 -5.67
CA ARG A 130 5.26 11.54 -4.48
C ARG A 130 6.38 11.04 -3.55
N SER A 131 7.44 10.46 -4.11
CA SER A 131 8.58 9.98 -3.30
C SER A 131 9.29 11.12 -2.56
N GLU A 132 9.32 12.32 -3.15
CA GLU A 132 9.80 13.54 -2.50
C GLU A 132 8.87 13.99 -1.36
N GLU A 133 7.56 14.01 -1.59
CA GLU A 133 6.56 14.38 -0.59
C GLU A 133 6.52 13.40 0.60
N GLU A 134 6.68 12.10 0.34
CA GLU A 134 6.66 11.04 1.36
C GLU A 134 8.02 10.84 2.06
N ASN A 135 9.06 11.56 1.64
CA ASN A 135 10.43 11.47 2.17
C ASN A 135 11.00 10.04 2.11
N PHE A 136 10.93 9.41 0.94
CA PHE A 136 11.52 8.11 0.65
C PHE A 136 12.78 8.24 -0.22
N PRO A 137 13.92 8.68 0.35
CA PRO A 137 15.10 9.09 -0.42
C PRO A 137 15.64 7.98 -1.34
N TRP A 138 15.72 6.74 -0.86
CA TRP A 138 16.24 5.63 -1.67
C TRP A 138 15.32 5.24 -2.84
N PHE A 139 14.00 5.35 -2.68
CA PHE A 139 13.05 5.10 -3.76
C PHE A 139 13.04 6.26 -4.76
N LEU A 140 13.22 7.48 -4.26
CA LEU A 140 13.42 8.66 -5.09
C LEU A 140 14.66 8.51 -5.99
N ASP A 141 15.81 8.15 -5.41
CA ASP A 141 17.05 7.94 -6.15
C ASP A 141 16.91 6.81 -7.17
N TYR A 142 16.27 5.70 -6.78
CA TYR A 142 15.98 4.60 -7.68
C TYR A 142 15.08 5.02 -8.85
N THR A 143 14.09 5.88 -8.61
CA THR A 143 13.17 6.38 -9.63
C THR A 143 13.85 7.38 -10.56
N LYS A 144 14.65 8.32 -10.02
CA LYS A 144 15.47 9.26 -10.81
C LYS A 144 16.47 8.54 -11.71
N THR A 145 17.09 7.49 -11.20
CA THR A 145 17.96 6.62 -12.01
C THR A 145 17.16 5.94 -13.14
N THR A 146 15.92 5.51 -12.89
CA THR A 146 15.05 4.96 -13.95
C THR A 146 14.79 6.00 -15.04
N GLN A 147 14.54 7.25 -14.65
CA GLN A 147 14.35 8.35 -15.59
C GLN A 147 15.57 8.55 -16.48
N LEU A 148 16.77 8.53 -15.92
CA LEU A 148 18.02 8.62 -16.70
C LEU A 148 18.17 7.47 -17.69
N ILE A 149 17.84 6.24 -17.28
CA ILE A 149 17.84 5.06 -18.18
C ILE A 149 16.89 5.27 -19.35
N THR A 150 15.68 5.78 -19.09
CA THR A 150 14.69 6.05 -20.16
C THR A 150 15.10 7.18 -21.09
N GLN A 151 16.03 8.04 -20.67
CA GLN A 151 16.62 9.12 -21.45
C GLN A 151 17.94 8.73 -22.11
N GLU A 152 18.32 7.45 -22.05
CA GLU A 152 19.58 6.90 -22.59
C GLU A 152 20.86 7.51 -21.95
N ASN A 153 20.74 8.18 -20.80
CA ASN A 153 21.85 8.72 -20.03
C ASN A 153 22.50 7.63 -19.15
N TYR A 154 23.03 6.58 -19.79
CA TYR A 154 23.46 5.36 -19.10
C TYR A 154 24.63 5.57 -18.14
N GLU A 155 25.59 6.43 -18.46
CA GLU A 155 26.75 6.71 -17.60
C GLU A 155 26.33 7.39 -16.30
N GLU A 156 25.43 8.38 -16.38
CA GLU A 156 24.90 9.06 -15.19
C GLU A 156 24.00 8.12 -14.37
N ALA A 157 23.17 7.32 -15.05
CA ALA A 157 22.35 6.30 -14.40
C ALA A 157 23.22 5.27 -13.65
N TYR A 158 24.35 4.86 -14.24
CA TYR A 158 25.28 3.93 -13.62
C TYR A 158 25.91 4.52 -12.36
N GLN A 159 26.41 5.76 -12.42
CA GLN A 159 26.95 6.43 -11.24
C GLN A 159 25.91 6.55 -10.11
N GLN A 160 24.68 6.97 -10.44
CA GLN A 160 23.61 7.07 -9.43
C GLN A 160 23.24 5.70 -8.85
N ALA A 161 23.23 4.64 -9.67
CA ALA A 161 22.96 3.28 -9.21
C ALA A 161 24.05 2.78 -8.25
N GLN A 162 25.32 3.11 -8.51
CA GLN A 162 26.44 2.78 -7.62
C GLN A 162 26.32 3.52 -6.28
N ASP A 163 26.02 4.83 -6.32
CA ASP A 163 25.84 5.63 -5.11
C ASP A 163 24.67 5.11 -4.27
N LEU A 164 23.57 4.69 -4.92
CA LEU A 164 22.44 4.06 -4.24
C LEU A 164 22.81 2.69 -3.65
N GLN A 165 23.60 1.88 -4.37
CA GLN A 165 24.04 0.57 -3.90
C GLN A 165 24.81 0.68 -2.57
N ALA A 166 25.78 1.60 -2.51
CA ALA A 166 26.57 1.85 -1.30
C ALA A 166 25.70 2.28 -0.11
N GLN A 167 24.63 3.04 -0.35
CA GLN A 167 23.69 3.43 0.71
C GLN A 167 22.83 2.27 1.20
N LEU A 168 22.53 1.29 0.34
CA LEU A 168 21.67 0.15 0.65
C LEU A 168 22.41 -1.01 1.32
N GLU A 169 23.73 -1.12 1.17
CA GLU A 169 24.56 -2.14 1.82
C GLU A 169 24.35 -2.17 3.35
N ASP A 170 24.28 -1.01 3.98
CA ASP A 170 24.03 -0.89 5.43
C ASP A 170 22.58 -1.20 5.83
N GLN A 171 21.67 -1.32 4.86
CA GLN A 171 20.21 -1.40 5.06
C GLN A 171 19.62 -2.78 4.74
N GLN A 172 20.45 -3.76 4.35
CA GLN A 172 20.00 -5.09 3.92
C GLN A 172 19.22 -5.89 4.97
N GLN A 173 19.26 -5.50 6.25
CA GLN A 173 18.50 -6.18 7.31
C GLN A 173 17.02 -5.79 7.33
N VAL A 174 16.62 -4.72 6.63
CA VAL A 174 15.23 -4.27 6.56
C VAL A 174 14.57 -4.90 5.32
N PRO A 175 13.50 -5.72 5.47
CA PRO A 175 12.90 -6.46 4.35
C PRO A 175 12.49 -5.60 3.15
N TYR A 176 12.01 -4.38 3.40
CA TYR A 176 11.62 -3.46 2.33
C TYR A 176 12.83 -3.00 1.49
N TYR A 177 13.98 -2.78 2.12
CA TYR A 177 15.22 -2.39 1.42
C TYR A 177 15.92 -3.58 0.77
N GLN A 178 15.69 -4.81 1.21
CA GLN A 178 16.16 -6.01 0.51
C GLN A 178 15.62 -6.10 -0.91
N GLN A 179 14.35 -5.73 -1.11
CA GLN A 179 13.76 -5.75 -2.45
C GLN A 179 14.36 -4.64 -3.32
N LEU A 180 14.52 -3.43 -2.78
CA LEU A 180 15.16 -2.33 -3.49
C LEU A 180 16.61 -2.64 -3.86
N PHE A 181 17.36 -3.23 -2.92
CA PHE A 181 18.72 -3.73 -3.13
C PHE A 181 18.78 -4.73 -4.27
N ALA A 182 17.88 -5.74 -4.27
CA ALA A 182 17.85 -6.74 -5.32
C ALA A 182 17.58 -6.15 -6.72
N TYR A 183 16.65 -5.20 -6.80
CA TYR A 183 16.39 -4.48 -8.05
C TYR A 183 17.57 -3.61 -8.49
N ASN A 184 18.24 -2.93 -7.56
CA ASN A 184 19.39 -2.08 -7.88
C ASN A 184 20.59 -2.90 -8.36
N LEU A 185 20.83 -4.08 -7.78
CA LEU A 185 21.88 -4.98 -8.22
C LEU A 185 21.66 -5.48 -9.66
N LEU A 186 20.41 -5.87 -9.99
CA LEU A 186 20.03 -6.20 -11.37
C LEU A 186 20.24 -5.01 -12.32
N ARG A 187 19.92 -3.79 -11.88
CA ARG A 187 20.14 -2.58 -12.67
C ARG A 187 21.62 -2.34 -12.93
N LEU A 188 22.50 -2.48 -11.92
CA LEU A 188 23.93 -2.30 -12.10
C LEU A 188 24.47 -3.24 -13.17
N ALA A 189 24.19 -4.54 -13.04
CA ALA A 189 24.65 -5.55 -13.99
C ALA A 189 24.15 -5.28 -15.42
N THR A 190 22.89 -4.83 -15.58
CA THR A 190 22.35 -4.49 -16.91
C THR A 190 22.91 -3.17 -17.48
N LEU A 191 23.19 -2.18 -16.64
CA LEU A 191 23.86 -0.94 -17.06
C LEU A 191 25.31 -1.19 -17.48
N GLU A 192 26.04 -2.02 -16.75
CA GLU A 192 27.40 -2.41 -17.09
C GLU A 192 27.45 -3.17 -18.40
N GLN A 193 26.48 -4.07 -18.62
CA GLN A 193 26.27 -4.72 -19.91
C GLN A 193 26.05 -3.69 -21.04
N GLN A 194 25.18 -2.70 -20.82
CA GLN A 194 24.88 -1.66 -21.79
C GLN A 194 26.10 -0.77 -22.11
N LEU A 195 26.95 -0.51 -21.10
CA LEU A 195 28.16 0.30 -21.21
C LEU A 195 29.39 -0.51 -21.67
N GLY A 196 29.28 -1.84 -21.81
CA GLY A 196 30.38 -2.72 -22.20
C GLY A 196 31.45 -2.92 -21.12
N LEU A 197 31.09 -2.73 -19.83
CA LEU A 197 31.98 -2.89 -18.68
C LEU A 197 32.06 -4.36 -18.25
N ARG A 198 32.85 -5.16 -18.97
CA ARG A 198 32.88 -6.63 -18.84
C ARG A 198 33.19 -7.15 -17.42
N GLU A 199 34.21 -6.60 -16.77
CA GLU A 199 34.66 -7.09 -15.45
C GLU A 199 33.64 -6.75 -14.33
N PRO A 200 33.17 -5.49 -14.19
CA PRO A 200 32.10 -5.18 -13.25
C PRO A 200 30.81 -5.96 -13.51
N GLU A 201 30.44 -6.11 -14.79
CA GLU A 201 29.26 -6.86 -15.20
C GLU A 201 29.31 -8.31 -14.69
N LEU A 202 30.45 -8.99 -14.88
CA LEU A 202 30.64 -10.36 -14.40
C LEU A 202 30.50 -10.43 -12.87
N ALA A 203 31.13 -9.51 -12.15
CA ALA A 203 31.09 -9.48 -10.70
C ALA A 203 29.66 -9.33 -10.15
N HIS A 204 28.86 -8.41 -10.70
CA HIS A 204 27.48 -8.23 -10.25
C HIS A 204 26.57 -9.40 -10.65
N TRP A 205 26.79 -10.04 -11.80
CA TRP A 205 26.04 -11.25 -12.15
C TRP A 205 26.30 -12.40 -11.18
N GLU A 206 27.55 -12.59 -10.77
CA GLU A 206 27.92 -13.58 -9.74
C GLU A 206 27.33 -13.20 -8.38
N GLU A 207 27.41 -11.93 -7.99
CA GLU A 207 26.85 -11.42 -6.73
C GLU A 207 25.33 -11.63 -6.65
N ILE A 208 24.59 -11.46 -7.74
CA ILE A 208 23.15 -11.72 -7.79
C ILE A 208 22.83 -13.18 -7.43
N LEU A 209 23.60 -14.14 -7.96
CA LEU A 209 23.38 -15.56 -7.69
C LEU A 209 23.70 -15.90 -6.23
N VAL A 210 24.82 -15.39 -5.70
CA VAL A 210 25.21 -15.58 -4.28
C VAL A 210 24.16 -14.96 -3.36
N THR A 211 23.76 -13.72 -3.64
CA THR A 211 22.76 -12.98 -2.85
C THR A 211 21.42 -13.72 -2.83
N ALA A 212 21.02 -14.40 -3.91
CA ALA A 212 19.79 -15.17 -3.96
C ALA A 212 19.75 -16.35 -2.98
N GLU A 213 20.91 -16.90 -2.59
CA GLU A 213 20.98 -17.99 -1.61
C GLU A 213 20.63 -17.50 -0.19
N GLU A 214 20.95 -16.23 0.12
CA GLU A 214 20.81 -15.65 1.46
C GLU A 214 19.62 -14.68 1.58
N ASN A 215 19.18 -14.10 0.47
CA ASN A 215 18.17 -13.05 0.40
C ASN A 215 16.92 -13.53 -0.35
N GLY A 216 15.82 -13.72 0.42
CA GLY A 216 14.55 -14.18 -0.14
C GLY A 216 13.91 -13.21 -1.15
N ALA A 217 14.20 -11.90 -1.07
CA ALA A 217 13.71 -10.93 -2.05
C ALA A 217 14.42 -11.10 -3.39
N MET A 218 15.73 -11.34 -3.39
CA MET A 218 16.50 -11.66 -4.60
C MET A 218 16.03 -12.98 -5.21
N MET A 219 15.88 -14.04 -4.40
CA MET A 219 15.35 -15.31 -4.92
C MET A 219 13.93 -15.15 -5.48
N GLY A 220 13.10 -14.34 -4.82
CA GLY A 220 11.79 -13.96 -5.32
C GLY A 220 11.88 -13.32 -6.70
N LEU A 221 12.73 -12.31 -6.86
CA LEU A 221 12.96 -11.61 -8.12
C LEU A 221 13.39 -12.57 -9.24
N LEU A 222 14.37 -13.44 -8.98
CA LEU A 222 14.88 -14.41 -9.96
C LEU A 222 13.79 -15.39 -10.45
N ARG A 223 12.88 -15.81 -9.56
CA ARG A 223 11.78 -16.73 -9.91
C ARG A 223 10.65 -16.07 -10.69
N HIS A 224 10.35 -14.80 -10.42
CA HIS A 224 9.21 -14.11 -11.04
C HIS A 224 9.55 -13.49 -12.39
N LEU A 225 10.82 -13.18 -12.64
CA LEU A 225 11.26 -12.63 -13.92
C LEU A 225 11.46 -13.76 -14.93
N GLN A 226 10.45 -13.95 -15.78
CA GLN A 226 10.44 -14.89 -16.88
C GLN A 226 9.86 -14.23 -18.14
N GLU A 227 10.55 -14.39 -19.25
CA GLU A 227 10.07 -13.99 -20.57
C GLU A 227 10.03 -15.21 -21.49
N GLY A 228 8.80 -15.61 -21.87
CA GLY A 228 8.58 -16.84 -22.64
C GLY A 228 9.08 -18.08 -21.89
N HIS A 229 10.11 -18.74 -22.42
CA HIS A 229 10.71 -19.94 -21.83
C HIS A 229 12.03 -19.66 -21.09
N VAL A 230 12.48 -18.41 -21.05
CA VAL A 230 13.73 -18.01 -20.40
C VAL A 230 13.40 -17.36 -19.07
N ASN A 231 13.90 -17.94 -17.98
CA ASN A 231 13.88 -17.30 -16.66
C ASN A 231 15.19 -16.52 -16.44
N LEU A 232 15.16 -15.56 -15.52
CA LEU A 232 16.31 -14.70 -15.25
C LEU A 232 17.54 -15.47 -14.77
N THR A 233 17.38 -16.53 -13.97
CA THR A 233 18.51 -17.37 -13.53
C THR A 233 19.26 -17.97 -14.71
N SER A 234 18.55 -18.60 -15.65
CA SER A 234 19.15 -19.20 -16.85
C SER A 234 19.79 -18.15 -17.76
N TYR A 235 19.24 -16.93 -17.81
CA TYR A 235 19.87 -15.81 -18.52
C TYR A 235 21.21 -15.42 -17.87
N ILE A 236 21.24 -15.26 -16.55
CA ILE A 236 22.45 -14.87 -15.80
C ILE A 236 23.54 -15.93 -15.97
N GLU A 237 23.23 -17.22 -15.79
CA GLU A 237 24.18 -18.32 -15.97
C GLU A 237 24.78 -18.34 -17.39
N TYR A 238 23.93 -18.16 -18.40
CA TYR A 238 24.38 -18.04 -19.79
C TYR A 238 25.31 -16.83 -19.98
N ARG A 239 24.95 -15.68 -19.40
CA ARG A 239 25.71 -14.44 -19.55
C ARG A 239 27.08 -14.52 -18.89
N ILE A 240 27.16 -15.07 -17.67
CA ILE A 240 28.43 -15.35 -16.97
C ILE A 240 29.36 -16.20 -17.85
N ALA A 241 28.85 -17.27 -18.46
CA ALA A 241 29.65 -18.13 -19.34
C ALA A 241 30.22 -17.37 -20.56
N GLN A 242 29.49 -16.38 -21.11
CA GLN A 242 29.97 -15.52 -22.19
C GLN A 242 31.02 -14.49 -21.73
N LEU A 243 30.98 -14.08 -20.46
CA LEU A 243 31.92 -13.13 -19.86
C LEU A 243 33.22 -13.79 -19.37
N GLN A 244 33.22 -15.12 -19.22
CA GLN A 244 34.40 -15.90 -18.85
C GLN A 244 35.14 -16.48 -20.08
N GLY A 245 34.44 -16.70 -21.20
CA GLY A 245 35.02 -17.18 -22.46
C GLY A 245 35.59 -16.07 -23.33
#